data_AF-A0A662IQC7-F1
#
_entry.id   AF-A0A662IQC7-F1
#
_cell.length_a   1.000
_cell.length_b   1.000
_cell.length_c   1.000
_cell.angle_alpha   90.00
_cell.angle_beta   90.00
_cell.angle_gamma   90.00
#
_symmetry.space_group_name_H-M   'P 1'
#
loop_
_entity.id
_entity.type
_entity.pdbx_description
1 polymer ?
#
loop_
_entity_poly.entity_id
_entity_poly.type
_entity_poly.pdbx_seq_one_letter_code
_entity_poly.pdbx_strand_id
1 'polypeptide(L)'
;MIEVSKPMKIREGIAVTGEMGFWIKEQSLIINTPKGAIVITGCAHPGIVSLVKRAKEIAEKVYMVLGGFHLMGYSENEVLSIISQLKDLGVEVVAPCHCTGDLAKMLFEEEFGENYIRIGVGAIIELDFD
;
A
#
# COMPACT_ATOMS: atom_id res chain seq x y z
N MET A 1 -2.99 -3.07 26.60
CA MET A 1 -3.34 -2.88 25.17
C MET A 1 -3.58 -1.38 24.98
N ILE A 2 -2.96 -0.75 23.99
CA ILE A 2 -3.18 0.66 23.68
C ILE A 2 -4.11 0.72 22.47
N GLU A 3 -5.19 1.47 22.56
CA GLU A 3 -6.11 1.71 21.45
C GLU A 3 -5.51 2.75 20.50
N VAL A 4 -5.57 2.48 19.19
CA VAL A 4 -5.00 3.37 18.15
C VAL A 4 -6.08 3.74 17.14
N SER A 5 -6.70 4.90 17.37
CA SER A 5 -7.74 5.44 16.48
C SER A 5 -7.22 6.48 15.48
N LYS A 6 -6.09 7.11 15.77
CA LYS A 6 -5.46 8.17 14.97
C LYS A 6 -4.07 7.74 14.48
N PRO A 7 -3.50 8.42 13.46
CA PRO A 7 -2.11 8.23 13.08
C PRO A 7 -1.19 8.29 14.30
N MET A 8 -0.28 7.31 14.43
CA MET A 8 0.58 7.20 15.60
C MET A 8 1.93 6.59 15.23
N LYS A 9 3.02 7.21 15.70
CA LYS A 9 4.34 6.60 15.74
C LYS A 9 4.38 5.58 16.88
N ILE A 10 4.68 4.32 16.57
CA ILE A 10 4.77 3.24 17.57
C ILE A 10 6.17 3.22 18.18
N ARG A 11 7.20 3.34 17.34
CA ARG A 11 8.62 3.47 17.74
C ARG A 11 9.42 4.10 16.61
N GLU A 12 10.73 4.25 16.80
CA GLU A 12 11.59 4.72 15.72
C GLU A 12 11.47 3.82 14.48
N GLY A 13 11.33 4.45 13.31
CA GLY A 13 11.11 3.75 12.04
C GLY A 13 9.75 3.06 11.86
N ILE A 14 8.84 3.05 12.85
CA ILE A 14 7.55 2.34 12.75
C ILE A 14 6.39 3.23 13.17
N ALA A 15 5.38 3.33 12.30
CA ALA A 15 4.13 4.03 12.56
C ALA A 15 2.93 3.23 12.05
N VAL A 16 1.73 3.70 12.37
CA VAL A 16 0.47 3.17 11.83
C VAL A 16 -0.41 4.32 11.37
N THR A 17 -1.27 4.05 10.38
CA THR A 17 -2.21 5.03 9.84
C THR A 17 -3.30 5.46 10.82
N GLY A 18 -3.49 4.72 11.91
CA GLY A 18 -4.73 4.73 12.68
C GLY A 18 -5.89 4.13 11.89
N GLU A 19 -7.08 4.17 12.47
CA GLU A 19 -8.30 3.68 11.82
C GLU A 19 -8.66 4.55 10.60
N MET A 20 -9.02 3.88 9.52
CA MET A 20 -9.53 4.45 8.28
C MET A 20 -10.77 3.67 7.85
N GLY A 21 -11.70 4.36 7.17
CA GLY A 21 -12.95 3.76 6.71
C GLY A 21 -14.12 4.00 7.67
N PHE A 22 -15.34 3.86 7.13
CA PHE A 22 -16.59 4.07 7.86
C PHE A 22 -17.26 2.74 8.23
N TRP A 23 -17.48 1.87 7.24
CA TRP A 23 -18.13 0.57 7.41
C TRP A 23 -17.14 -0.51 7.86
N ILE A 24 -16.04 -0.64 7.13
CA ILE A 24 -14.93 -1.53 7.46
C ILE A 24 -13.78 -0.63 7.87
N LYS A 25 -13.47 -0.69 9.16
CA LYS A 25 -12.34 0.03 9.74
C LYS A 25 -11.08 -0.79 9.58
N GLU A 26 -10.07 -0.17 8.98
CA GLU A 26 -8.76 -0.78 8.79
C GLU A 26 -7.66 0.17 9.21
N GLN A 27 -6.49 -0.39 9.49
CA GLN A 27 -5.27 0.36 9.70
C GLN A 27 -4.13 -0.33 8.95
N SER A 28 -3.08 0.42 8.64
CA SER A 28 -1.91 -0.08 7.94
C SER A 28 -0.64 0.23 8.70
N LEU A 29 0.32 -0.67 8.55
CA LEU A 29 1.66 -0.53 9.12
C LEU A 29 2.51 0.31 8.18
N ILE A 30 3.29 1.22 8.74
CA ILE A 30 4.24 2.06 8.04
C ILE A 30 5.63 1.77 8.60
N ILE A 31 6.56 1.44 7.71
CA ILE A 31 7.98 1.25 8.04
C ILE A 31 8.77 2.31 7.29
N ASN A 32 9.39 3.23 8.01
CA ASN A 32 10.21 4.29 7.41
C ASN A 32 11.60 3.75 7.08
N THR A 33 12.04 3.93 5.84
CA THR A 33 13.38 3.57 5.37
C THR A 33 14.06 4.78 4.72
N PRO A 34 15.38 4.73 4.46
CA PRO A 34 16.08 5.81 3.76
C PRO A 34 15.50 6.15 2.37
N LYS A 35 14.86 5.19 1.67
CA LYS A 35 14.24 5.43 0.35
C LYS A 35 12.82 6.01 0.43
N GLY A 36 12.21 6.00 1.61
CA GLY A 36 10.81 6.38 1.85
C GLY A 36 10.05 5.32 2.63
N ALA A 37 8.79 5.60 2.97
CA ALA A 37 7.96 4.68 3.71
C ALA A 37 7.54 3.45 2.89
N ILE A 38 7.57 2.30 3.53
CA ILE A 38 6.92 1.07 3.09
C ILE A 38 5.58 0.98 3.82
N VAL A 39 4.49 0.79 3.08
CA VAL A 39 3.14 0.70 3.63
C VAL A 39 2.58 -0.71 3.42
N ILE A 40 2.27 -1.38 4.52
CA ILE A 40 1.72 -2.74 4.52
C ILE A 40 0.24 -2.67 4.91
N THR A 41 -0.63 -3.16 4.03
CA THR A 41 -2.08 -3.19 4.23
C THR A 41 -2.64 -4.60 4.23
N GLY A 42 -3.78 -4.79 4.92
CA GLY A 42 -4.60 -5.99 4.82
C GLY A 42 -5.32 -6.07 3.48
N CYS A 43 -6.43 -5.34 3.33
CA CYS A 43 -7.21 -5.33 2.08
C CYS A 43 -7.49 -3.92 1.53
N ALA A 44 -7.28 -2.84 2.29
CA ALA A 44 -7.46 -1.46 1.82
C ALA A 44 -8.90 -1.12 1.35
N HIS A 45 -9.91 -1.55 2.12
CA HIS A 45 -11.31 -1.20 1.90
C HIS A 45 -11.57 0.32 1.81
N PRO A 46 -10.85 1.21 2.53
CA PRO A 46 -10.96 2.66 2.33
C PRO A 46 -10.43 3.17 0.97
N GLY A 47 -9.86 2.28 0.14
CA GLY A 47 -9.21 2.56 -1.12
C GLY A 47 -7.70 2.74 -0.98
N ILE A 48 -6.92 2.07 -1.84
CA ILE A 48 -5.46 2.08 -1.78
C ILE A 48 -4.87 3.49 -1.98
N VAL A 49 -5.46 4.32 -2.85
CA VAL A 49 -5.04 5.71 -3.06
C VAL A 49 -5.25 6.55 -1.80
N SER A 50 -6.39 6.41 -1.14
CA SER A 50 -6.70 7.11 0.12
C SER A 50 -5.74 6.70 1.24
N LEU A 51 -5.41 5.41 1.30
CA LEU A 51 -4.46 4.84 2.25
C LEU A 51 -3.05 5.42 2.05
N VAL A 52 -2.58 5.51 0.81
CA VAL A 52 -1.29 6.15 0.49
C VAL A 52 -1.30 7.63 0.85
N LYS A 53 -2.38 8.36 0.55
CA LYS A 53 -2.52 9.77 0.97
C LYS A 53 -2.42 9.92 2.49
N ARG A 54 -3.07 9.04 3.26
CA ARG A 54 -2.95 9.03 4.73
C ARG A 54 -1.54 8.70 5.18
N ALA A 55 -0.86 7.75 4.54
CA ALA A 55 0.54 7.45 4.87
C ALA A 55 1.46 8.65 4.60
N LYS A 56 1.17 9.46 3.57
CA LYS A 56 1.91 10.70 3.27
C LYS A 56 1.72 11.81 4.31
N GLU A 57 0.69 11.75 5.15
CA GLU A 57 0.55 12.64 6.32
C GLU A 57 1.55 12.30 7.43
N ILE A 58 2.11 11.08 7.41
CA ILE A 58 2.98 10.52 8.46
C ILE A 58 4.43 10.46 7.98
N ALA A 59 4.64 10.19 6.70
CA ALA A 59 5.95 10.11 6.05
C ALA A 59 5.96 10.96 4.78
N GLU A 60 7.04 11.72 4.55
CA GLU A 60 7.14 12.63 3.40
C GLU A 60 6.99 11.90 2.04
N LYS A 61 7.52 10.68 1.96
CA LYS A 61 7.52 9.86 0.76
C LYS A 61 7.01 8.45 1.08
N VAL A 62 6.20 7.90 0.19
CA VAL A 62 5.83 6.47 0.19
C VAL A 62 6.57 5.81 -0.97
N TYR A 63 7.56 4.98 -0.64
CA TYR A 63 8.36 4.25 -1.62
C TYR A 63 7.63 3.01 -2.11
N MET A 64 7.08 2.21 -1.19
CA MET A 64 6.48 0.91 -1.50
C MET A 64 5.12 0.74 -0.85
N VAL A 65 4.19 0.08 -1.55
CA VAL A 65 2.89 -0.33 -1.00
C VAL A 65 2.64 -1.80 -1.29
N LEU A 66 2.33 -2.59 -0.25
CA LEU A 66 2.11 -4.03 -0.38
C LEU A 66 0.91 -4.53 0.45
N GLY A 67 0.26 -5.58 -0.06
CA GLY A 67 -0.93 -6.17 0.55
C GLY A 67 -2.11 -6.31 -0.40
N GLY A 68 -3.30 -6.55 0.14
CA GLY A 68 -4.53 -6.53 -0.65
C GLY A 68 -5.01 -5.12 -0.94
N PHE A 69 -5.42 -4.85 -2.18
CA PHE A 69 -5.88 -3.52 -2.62
C PHE A 69 -7.40 -3.44 -2.86
N HIS A 70 -8.13 -4.55 -2.64
CA HIS A 70 -9.59 -4.65 -2.80
C HIS A 70 -10.12 -4.19 -4.17
N LEU A 71 -9.47 -4.62 -5.25
CA LEU A 71 -9.83 -4.23 -6.62
C LEU A 71 -10.53 -5.34 -7.42
N MET A 72 -10.88 -6.45 -6.77
CA MET A 72 -11.65 -7.51 -7.42
C MET A 72 -13.01 -6.97 -7.88
N GLY A 73 -13.31 -7.12 -9.17
CA GLY A 73 -14.56 -6.65 -9.78
C GLY A 73 -14.51 -5.20 -10.30
N TYR A 74 -13.40 -4.49 -10.12
CA TYR A 74 -13.18 -3.20 -10.77
C TYR A 74 -12.92 -3.41 -12.27
N SER A 75 -13.39 -2.47 -13.09
CA SER A 75 -13.09 -2.44 -14.52
C SER A 75 -11.62 -2.06 -14.76
N GLU A 76 -11.12 -2.42 -15.94
CA GLU A 76 -9.76 -2.07 -16.38
C GLU A 76 -9.47 -0.57 -16.26
N ASN A 77 -10.39 0.29 -16.72
CA ASN A 77 -10.24 1.74 -16.63
C ASN A 77 -10.16 2.26 -15.18
N GLU A 78 -10.93 1.67 -14.26
CA GLU A 78 -10.86 2.04 -12.84
C GLU A 78 -9.52 1.64 -12.24
N VAL A 79 -9.01 0.45 -12.57
CA VAL A 79 -7.70 -0.01 -12.10
C VAL A 79 -6.58 0.86 -12.67
N LEU A 80 -6.59 1.16 -13.97
CA LEU A 80 -5.60 2.03 -14.61
C LEU A 80 -5.61 3.44 -14.00
N SER A 81 -6.80 3.97 -13.69
CA SER A 81 -6.92 5.26 -12.99
C SER A 81 -6.30 5.22 -11.59
N ILE A 82 -6.47 4.11 -10.85
CA ILE A 82 -5.85 3.91 -9.53
C ILE A 82 -4.33 3.81 -9.66
N ILE A 83 -3.83 3.04 -10.63
CA ILE A 83 -2.40 2.91 -10.92
C ILE A 83 -1.78 4.28 -11.21
N SER A 84 -2.39 5.07 -12.10
CA SER A 84 -1.95 6.44 -12.39
C SER A 84 -1.87 7.29 -11.13
N GLN A 85 -2.90 7.27 -10.29
CA GLN A 85 -2.91 8.04 -9.04
C GLN A 85 -1.82 7.60 -8.06
N LEU A 86 -1.49 6.30 -8.00
CA LEU A 86 -0.38 5.82 -7.16
C LEU A 86 0.97 6.32 -7.67
N LYS A 87 1.19 6.28 -8.99
CA LYS A 87 2.37 6.86 -9.65
C LYS A 87 2.47 8.37 -9.40
N ASP A 88 1.36 9.11 -9.53
CA ASP A 88 1.29 10.55 -9.26
C ASP A 88 1.58 10.89 -7.78
N LEU A 89 1.22 9.99 -6.86
CA LEU A 89 1.57 10.11 -5.45
C LEU A 89 3.05 9.79 -5.16
N GLY A 90 3.81 9.35 -6.16
CA GLY A 90 5.23 9.03 -6.06
C GLY A 90 5.51 7.63 -5.51
N VAL A 91 4.53 6.72 -5.56
CA VAL A 91 4.77 5.31 -5.21
C VAL A 91 5.64 4.69 -6.30
N GLU A 92 6.78 4.14 -5.91
CA GLU A 92 7.73 3.54 -6.84
C GLU A 92 7.49 2.04 -6.98
N VAL A 93 7.28 1.33 -5.86
CA VAL A 93 7.19 -0.14 -5.82
C VAL A 93 5.82 -0.60 -5.32
N VAL A 94 5.28 -1.63 -5.96
CA VAL A 94 4.00 -2.23 -5.57
C VAL A 94 4.10 -3.74 -5.45
N ALA A 95 3.41 -4.31 -4.46
CA ALA A 95 3.24 -5.75 -4.33
C ALA A 95 1.79 -6.10 -3.97
N PRO A 96 0.84 -5.94 -4.91
CA PRO A 96 -0.55 -6.32 -4.69
C PRO A 96 -0.72 -7.84 -4.52
N CYS A 97 -1.59 -8.25 -3.60
CA CYS A 97 -1.90 -9.66 -3.37
C CYS A 97 -3.36 -9.90 -2.95
N HIS A 98 -3.69 -11.15 -2.63
CA HIS A 98 -4.98 -11.54 -2.03
C HIS A 98 -6.22 -10.97 -2.76
N CYS A 99 -6.89 -9.97 -2.16
CA CYS A 99 -8.17 -9.42 -2.61
C CYS A 99 -8.05 -8.45 -3.79
N THR A 100 -6.84 -8.20 -4.30
CA THR A 100 -6.63 -7.32 -5.46
C THR A 100 -7.26 -7.88 -6.74
N GLY A 101 -7.31 -9.21 -6.92
CA GLY A 101 -7.86 -9.86 -8.11
C GLY A 101 -6.87 -9.94 -9.29
N ASP A 102 -7.11 -10.89 -10.19
CA ASP A 102 -6.13 -11.26 -11.23
C ASP A 102 -5.98 -10.19 -12.32
N LEU A 103 -7.08 -9.61 -12.80
CA LEU A 103 -7.04 -8.49 -13.75
C LEU A 103 -6.20 -7.34 -13.21
N ALA A 104 -6.47 -6.92 -11.97
CA ALA A 104 -5.74 -5.80 -11.39
C ALA A 104 -4.26 -6.12 -11.20
N LYS A 105 -3.90 -7.30 -10.68
CA LYS A 105 -2.50 -7.71 -10.55
C LYS A 105 -1.77 -7.67 -11.90
N MET A 106 -2.40 -8.14 -12.99
CA MET A 106 -1.83 -8.09 -14.33
C MET A 106 -1.59 -6.66 -14.79
N LEU A 107 -2.57 -5.76 -14.65
CA LEU A 107 -2.39 -4.33 -15.01
C LEU A 107 -1.32 -3.64 -14.17
N PHE A 108 -1.25 -3.95 -12.86
CA PHE A 108 -0.17 -3.45 -12.01
C PHE A 108 1.20 -3.95 -12.44
N GLU A 109 1.31 -5.22 -12.86
CA GLU A 109 2.55 -5.82 -13.37
C GLU A 109 2.99 -5.18 -14.68
N GLU A 110 2.06 -4.95 -15.61
CA GLU A 110 2.32 -4.25 -16.88
C GLU A 110 2.77 -2.79 -16.65
N GLU A 111 2.10 -2.08 -15.75
CA GLU A 111 2.33 -0.65 -15.55
C GLU A 111 3.54 -0.32 -14.66
N PHE A 112 3.84 -1.14 -13.65
CA PHE A 112 5.00 -0.92 -12.76
C PHE A 112 6.26 -1.65 -13.24
N GLY A 113 6.15 -2.64 -14.13
CA GLY A 113 7.29 -3.34 -14.73
C GLY A 113 8.23 -3.92 -13.67
N GLU A 114 9.50 -3.54 -13.71
CA GLU A 114 10.53 -3.99 -12.74
C GLU A 114 10.22 -3.59 -11.29
N ASN A 115 9.36 -2.58 -11.08
CA ASN A 115 8.93 -2.16 -9.75
C ASN A 115 7.68 -2.89 -9.24
N TYR A 116 7.19 -3.88 -9.97
CA TYR A 116 6.16 -4.80 -9.49
C TYR A 116 6.81 -6.02 -8.84
N ILE A 117 6.45 -6.31 -7.58
CA ILE A 117 6.92 -7.50 -6.87
C ILE A 117 5.77 -8.50 -6.76
N ARG A 118 5.93 -9.65 -7.41
CA ARG A 118 5.01 -10.78 -7.25
C ARG A 118 5.21 -11.42 -5.88
N ILE A 119 4.18 -11.39 -5.03
CA ILE A 119 4.23 -11.94 -3.67
C ILE A 119 3.18 -13.03 -3.45
N GLY A 120 3.43 -13.91 -2.48
CA GLY A 120 2.56 -15.02 -2.12
C GLY A 120 2.97 -15.66 -0.79
N VAL A 121 2.32 -16.77 -0.43
CA VAL A 121 2.65 -17.51 0.80
C VAL A 121 4.11 -17.94 0.76
N GLY A 122 4.84 -17.67 1.85
CA GLY A 122 6.26 -18.00 1.99
C GLY A 122 7.22 -17.07 1.25
N ALA A 123 6.73 -16.01 0.60
CA ALA A 123 7.59 -15.03 -0.04
C ALA A 123 8.41 -14.23 0.99
N ILE A 124 9.67 -13.97 0.65
CA ILE A 124 10.57 -13.09 1.38
C ILE A 124 10.88 -11.92 0.46
N ILE A 125 10.74 -10.69 0.95
CA ILE A 125 11.12 -9.48 0.24
C ILE A 125 12.34 -8.92 0.95
N GLU A 126 13.48 -8.95 0.27
CA GLU A 126 14.72 -8.34 0.71
C GLU A 126 14.83 -6.96 0.05
N LEU A 127 15.09 -5.94 0.84
CA LEU A 127 15.18 -4.55 0.37
C LEU A 127 16.52 -3.98 0.81
N ASP A 128 17.35 -3.65 -0.17
CA ASP A 128 18.65 -3.02 0.05
C ASP A 128 18.53 -1.49 -0.13
N PHE A 129 19.03 -0.79 0.89
CA PHE A 129 19.01 0.66 1.00
C PHE A 129 20.42 1.27 1.01
N ASP A 130 21.41 0.50 0.53
CA ASP A 130 22.82 0.91 0.40
C ASP A 130 23.01 2.26 -0.31
#